data_AF-A0A8S3YCX1-F1
#
_entry.id   AF-A0A8S3YCX1-F1
#
_cell.length_a   1.000
_cell.length_b   1.000
_cell.length_c   1.000
_cell.angle_alpha   90.00
_cell.angle_beta   90.00
_cell.angle_gamma   90.00
#
_symmetry.space_group_name_H-M   'P 1'
#
loop_
_entity.id
_entity.type
_entity.pdbx_description
1 polymer ?
#
loop_
_entity_poly.entity_id
_entity_poly.type
_entity_poly.pdbx_seq_one_letter_code
_entity_poly.pdbx_strand_id
1 'polypeptide(L)'
;SICEKGKYGFDCHRDCRCRVNEHCTVSTGLCPSGCTTGYRGLECALSCRIDTYGEGCNSSCTDNCLQPNRTDTTSCNHITGMCLYGCRQVGFTGSHCTQECGKGTYGQGCQEECSQECVASRNPLESSCDHVNGSCLYGCQSGYIGVTCVDKCPTGKFGVGCKQSCSDRCAHSNNPSTSSCYHVDGICRFGCEHGATGAFCSDVSFALYSEDSGHREHICGCRLDFLHPLLPVH
;
A
#
# COMPACT_ATOMS: atom_id res chain seq x y z
N SER A 1 34.85 7.62 52.85
CA SER A 1 35.06 6.98 51.53
C SER A 1 34.72 8.00 50.45
N ILE A 2 35.56 8.10 49.43
CA ILE A 2 35.30 8.93 48.25
C ILE A 2 34.81 7.96 47.17
N CYS A 3 33.59 8.15 46.69
CA CYS A 3 33.03 7.33 45.61
C CYS A 3 33.37 7.93 44.24
N GLU A 4 33.38 7.08 43.22
CA GLU A 4 33.42 7.53 41.82
C GLU A 4 32.17 8.35 41.48
N LYS A 5 32.27 9.19 40.44
CA LYS A 5 31.15 10.03 39.99
C LYS A 5 29.95 9.15 39.64
N GLY A 6 28.77 9.54 40.16
CA GLY A 6 27.53 8.81 39.93
C GLY A 6 27.31 7.65 40.91
N LYS A 7 28.17 7.47 41.92
CA LYS A 7 28.00 6.42 42.93
C LYS A 7 27.93 6.95 44.36
N TYR A 8 27.20 6.24 45.21
CA TYR A 8 27.00 6.58 46.63
C TYR A 8 26.89 5.33 47.51
N GLY A 9 26.93 5.56 48.83
CA GLY A 9 26.82 4.55 49.86
C GLY A 9 28.16 4.13 50.47
N PHE A 10 28.08 3.25 51.48
CA PHE A 10 29.24 2.80 52.25
C PHE A 10 30.32 2.17 51.36
N ASP A 11 29.91 1.33 50.41
CA ASP A 11 30.78 0.61 49.46
C ASP A 11 30.78 1.20 48.03
N CYS A 12 30.15 2.35 47.81
CA CYS A 12 30.09 2.99 46.48
C CYS A 12 29.51 2.10 45.36
N HIS A 13 28.59 1.19 45.67
CA HIS A 13 27.96 0.29 44.69
C HIS A 13 26.58 0.75 44.19
N ARG A 14 26.00 1.79 44.79
CA ARG A 14 24.70 2.31 44.35
C ARG A 14 24.89 3.45 43.37
N ASP A 15 24.15 3.41 42.27
CA ASP A 15 24.22 4.41 41.20
C ASP A 15 23.15 5.51 41.38
N CYS A 16 23.53 6.75 41.11
CA CYS A 16 22.66 7.91 41.10
C CYS A 16 22.73 8.60 39.72
N ARG A 17 21.60 9.16 39.26
CA ARG A 17 21.48 9.77 37.92
C ARG A 17 20.97 11.22 37.97
N CYS A 18 21.66 12.05 38.75
CA CYS A 18 21.36 13.48 38.88
C CYS A 18 21.56 14.22 37.55
N ARG A 19 20.86 15.35 37.36
CA ARG A 19 21.03 16.22 36.17
C ARG A 19 22.49 16.57 35.89
N VAL A 20 22.78 16.83 34.62
CA VAL A 20 24.14 17.07 34.10
C VAL A 20 24.85 18.16 34.93
N ASN A 21 26.09 17.87 35.34
CA ASN A 21 27.00 18.67 36.17
C ASN A 21 26.84 18.55 37.69
N GLU A 22 25.90 17.76 38.19
CA GLU A 22 25.71 17.57 39.64
C GLU A 22 26.14 16.18 40.11
N HIS A 23 26.69 16.13 41.33
CA HIS A 23 27.06 14.89 42.00
C HIS A 23 26.02 14.59 43.09
N CYS A 24 25.61 13.33 43.21
CA CYS A 24 24.81 12.95 44.36
C CYS A 24 25.65 12.99 45.64
N THR A 25 24.97 13.21 46.77
CA THR A 25 25.61 13.13 48.09
C THR A 25 26.20 11.73 48.31
N VAL A 26 27.48 11.65 48.67
CA VAL A 26 28.19 10.36 48.77
C VAL A 26 27.57 9.41 49.80
N SER A 27 26.98 9.93 50.88
CA SER A 27 26.34 9.13 51.93
C SER A 27 24.91 8.69 51.58
N THR A 28 24.10 9.60 51.01
CA THR A 28 22.65 9.39 50.83
C THR A 28 22.21 9.23 49.38
N GLY A 29 23.02 9.60 48.40
CA GLY A 29 22.68 9.50 46.97
C GLY A 29 21.70 10.55 46.48
N LEU A 30 21.37 11.55 47.30
CA LEU A 30 20.36 12.57 46.98
C LEU A 30 20.83 13.46 45.83
N CYS A 31 19.88 13.77 44.95
CA CYS A 31 20.02 14.71 43.82
C CYS A 31 19.14 15.95 44.07
N PRO A 32 19.63 17.00 44.74
CA PRO A 32 18.83 18.21 45.05
C PRO A 32 18.31 18.91 43.79
N SER A 33 19.09 18.84 42.71
CA SER A 33 18.77 19.43 41.41
C SER A 33 17.86 18.55 40.54
N GLY A 34 17.37 17.44 41.09
CA GLY A 34 16.50 16.49 40.40
C GLY A 34 17.25 15.54 39.46
N CYS A 35 16.46 14.76 38.71
CA CYS A 35 16.92 13.64 37.91
C CYS A 35 17.14 13.97 36.44
N THR A 36 18.00 13.18 35.82
CA THR A 36 18.09 13.08 34.35
C THR A 36 16.79 12.54 33.76
N THR A 37 16.57 12.83 32.47
CA THR A 37 15.41 12.38 31.68
C THR A 37 15.20 10.87 31.83
N GLY A 38 13.97 10.48 32.11
CA GLY A 38 13.56 9.10 32.27
C GLY A 38 13.81 8.48 33.64
N TYR A 39 14.29 9.26 34.62
CA TYR A 39 14.53 8.82 35.99
C TYR A 39 13.77 9.67 37.02
N ARG A 40 13.49 9.07 38.17
CA ARG A 40 12.72 9.67 39.26
C ARG A 40 13.21 9.21 40.64
N GLY A 41 12.62 9.81 41.67
CA GLY A 41 12.97 9.57 43.06
C GLY A 41 14.06 10.52 43.54
N LEU A 42 14.28 10.58 44.85
CA LEU A 42 15.23 11.54 45.44
C LEU A 42 16.69 11.24 45.07
N GLU A 43 17.00 9.98 44.77
CA GLU A 43 18.34 9.49 44.39
C GLU A 43 18.48 9.25 42.88
N CYS A 44 17.39 9.41 42.11
CA CYS A 44 17.35 9.17 40.67
C CYS A 44 17.74 7.74 40.24
N ALA A 45 17.55 6.76 41.13
CA ALA A 45 17.83 5.35 40.87
C ALA A 45 16.67 4.62 40.15
N LEU A 46 15.46 5.17 40.19
CA LEU A 46 14.26 4.55 39.61
C LEU A 46 13.99 5.12 38.22
N SER A 47 13.70 4.26 37.24
CA SER A 47 13.14 4.70 35.97
C SER A 47 11.74 5.30 36.16
N CYS A 48 11.25 6.01 35.14
CA CYS A 48 9.83 6.36 35.06
C CYS A 48 8.94 5.12 35.25
N ARG A 49 7.70 5.39 35.70
CA ARG A 49 6.72 4.33 35.94
C ARG A 49 6.29 3.74 34.59
N ILE A 50 5.57 2.61 34.67
CA ILE A 50 4.99 1.97 33.49
C ILE A 50 4.21 3.03 32.70
N ASP A 51 4.44 3.02 31.39
CA ASP A 51 3.82 3.90 30.41
C ASP A 51 4.05 5.41 30.61
N THR A 52 5.08 5.80 31.37
CA THR A 52 5.56 7.20 31.41
C THR A 52 7.03 7.32 31.04
N TYR A 53 7.41 8.48 30.48
CA TYR A 53 8.76 8.73 30.03
C TYR A 53 9.14 10.22 30.10
N GLY A 54 10.41 10.50 29.81
CA GLY A 54 10.90 11.86 29.59
C GLY A 54 11.29 12.60 30.87
N GLU A 55 11.42 13.93 30.75
CA GLU A 55 11.83 14.77 31.87
C GLU A 55 10.71 14.81 32.93
N GLY A 56 11.07 14.49 34.18
CA GLY A 56 10.10 14.42 35.28
C GLY A 56 9.06 13.31 35.15
N CYS A 57 9.16 12.43 34.14
CA CYS A 57 8.17 11.40 33.84
C CYS A 57 6.76 11.96 33.57
N ASN A 58 6.69 13.14 32.93
CA ASN A 58 5.44 13.85 32.66
C ASN A 58 4.79 13.48 31.31
N SER A 59 5.47 12.70 30.47
CA SER A 59 4.93 12.24 29.20
C SER A 59 4.42 10.80 29.31
N SER A 60 3.34 10.48 28.62
CA SER A 60 2.77 9.13 28.58
C SER A 60 3.08 8.44 27.26
N CYS A 61 3.37 7.14 27.30
CA CYS A 61 3.48 6.31 26.11
C CYS A 61 2.15 6.31 25.32
N THR A 62 2.22 6.09 24.01
CA THR A 62 1.00 5.84 23.22
C THR A 62 0.46 4.45 23.50
N ASP A 63 -0.87 4.29 23.43
CA ASP A 63 -1.53 2.99 23.53
C ASP A 63 -1.31 2.12 22.28
N ASN A 64 -0.75 2.71 21.22
CA ASN A 64 -0.38 2.02 19.97
C ASN A 64 0.98 1.31 20.04
N CYS A 65 1.73 1.46 21.12
CA CYS A 65 2.93 0.65 21.33
C CYS A 65 2.52 -0.81 21.57
N LEU A 66 3.16 -1.74 20.86
CA LEU A 66 2.96 -3.16 21.11
C LEU A 66 3.49 -3.51 22.51
N GLN A 67 2.66 -4.18 23.31
CA GLN A 67 3.07 -4.75 24.58
C GLN A 67 3.22 -6.26 24.44
N PRO A 68 4.29 -6.88 24.98
CA PRO A 68 4.32 -8.31 25.18
C PRO A 68 3.21 -8.71 26.16
N ASN A 69 2.75 -9.97 26.16
CA ASN A 69 1.64 -10.49 26.98
C ASN A 69 1.89 -10.47 28.52
N ARG A 70 2.45 -9.40 29.07
CA ARG A 70 2.78 -9.17 30.47
C ARG A 70 2.26 -7.77 30.83
N THR A 71 1.35 -7.69 31.78
CA THR A 71 0.75 -6.42 32.24
C THR A 71 1.71 -5.51 32.99
N ASP A 72 2.89 -6.02 33.35
CA ASP A 72 3.85 -5.33 34.24
C ASP A 72 5.07 -4.79 33.48
N THR A 73 5.08 -4.87 32.16
CA THR A 73 6.21 -4.40 31.32
C THR A 73 5.85 -3.10 30.59
N THR A 74 6.78 -2.13 30.58
CA THR A 74 6.59 -0.86 29.86
C THR A 74 6.47 -1.08 28.35
N SER A 75 5.51 -0.40 27.72
CA SER A 75 5.32 -0.45 26.26
C SER A 75 6.34 0.39 25.48
N CYS A 76 6.86 1.43 26.13
CA CYS A 76 7.80 2.37 25.52
C CYS A 76 9.01 2.66 26.43
N ASN A 77 10.08 3.18 25.82
CA ASN A 77 11.32 3.51 26.49
C ASN A 77 11.10 4.67 27.48
N HIS A 78 11.48 4.48 28.74
CA HIS A 78 11.28 5.48 29.79
C HIS A 78 12.06 6.80 29.59
N ILE A 79 13.05 6.86 28.70
CA ILE A 79 13.80 8.09 28.38
C ILE A 79 13.17 8.77 27.16
N THR A 80 13.05 8.04 26.05
CA THR A 80 12.70 8.62 24.74
C THR A 80 11.22 8.55 24.41
N GLY A 81 10.47 7.65 25.04
CA GLY A 81 9.06 7.37 24.73
C GLY A 81 8.85 6.45 23.52
N MET A 82 9.93 5.94 22.91
CA MET A 82 9.83 5.10 21.72
C MET A 82 9.29 3.71 22.07
N CYS A 83 8.34 3.20 21.28
CA CYS A 83 7.78 1.88 21.44
C CYS A 83 8.87 0.81 21.34
N LEU A 84 8.95 -0.06 22.35
CA LEU A 84 10.04 -1.04 22.45
C LEU A 84 9.83 -2.24 21.52
N TYR A 85 8.59 -2.53 21.15
CA TYR A 85 8.22 -3.74 20.40
C TYR A 85 7.48 -3.43 19.10
N GLY A 86 7.56 -2.19 18.61
CA GLY A 86 6.85 -1.75 17.41
C GLY A 86 5.39 -1.41 17.67
N CYS A 87 4.59 -1.42 16.60
CA CYS A 87 3.24 -0.89 16.60
C CYS A 87 2.19 -1.99 16.72
N ARG A 88 1.22 -1.76 17.60
CA ARG A 88 0.08 -2.66 17.83
C ARG A 88 -0.95 -2.55 16.71
N GLN A 89 -1.27 -1.33 16.28
CA GLN A 89 -2.26 -1.10 15.23
C GLN A 89 -1.64 -1.32 13.86
N VAL A 90 -2.34 -2.08 13.02
CA VAL A 90 -2.05 -2.20 11.59
C VAL A 90 -2.24 -0.85 10.91
N GLY A 91 -1.44 -0.59 9.88
CA GLY A 91 -1.47 0.68 9.17
C GLY A 91 -0.73 1.83 9.86
N PHE A 92 0.00 1.56 10.94
CA PHE A 92 0.83 2.53 11.65
C PHE A 92 2.29 2.08 11.78
N THR A 93 3.19 3.07 11.80
CA THR A 93 4.64 2.93 11.89
C THR A 93 5.27 4.08 12.68
N GLY A 94 6.60 4.16 12.63
CA GLY A 94 7.41 5.12 13.34
C GLY A 94 7.73 4.67 14.76
N SER A 95 8.72 5.33 15.36
CA SER A 95 9.22 4.97 16.69
C SER A 95 8.21 5.13 17.82
N HIS A 96 7.16 5.93 17.60
CA HIS A 96 6.07 6.15 18.55
C HIS A 96 4.72 5.63 18.04
N CYS A 97 4.65 4.93 16.90
CA CYS A 97 3.40 4.33 16.41
C CYS A 97 2.23 5.32 16.25
N THR A 98 2.55 6.57 15.92
CA THR A 98 1.61 7.66 15.65
C THR A 98 1.57 8.05 14.18
N GLN A 99 2.42 7.46 13.34
CA GLN A 99 2.50 7.76 11.91
C GLN A 99 1.73 6.69 11.16
N GLU A 100 0.81 7.10 10.29
CA GLU A 100 0.17 6.18 9.33
C GLU A 100 1.22 5.63 8.35
N CYS A 101 0.93 4.51 7.69
CA CYS A 101 1.79 4.04 6.62
C CYS A 101 1.94 5.08 5.52
N GLY A 102 3.16 5.17 5.02
CA GLY A 102 3.46 6.07 3.91
C GLY A 102 2.72 5.68 2.64
N LYS A 103 2.69 6.61 1.68
CA LYS A 103 2.10 6.37 0.37
C LYS A 103 2.64 5.07 -0.24
N GLY A 104 1.72 4.22 -0.68
CA GLY A 104 2.07 2.98 -1.36
C GLY A 104 2.31 1.78 -0.44
N THR A 105 2.24 1.94 0.89
CA THR A 105 2.37 0.82 1.83
C THR A 105 1.20 0.72 2.79
N TYR A 106 0.95 -0.50 3.29
CA TYR A 106 -0.11 -0.77 4.24
C TYR A 106 0.22 -1.96 5.16
N GLY A 107 -0.70 -2.29 6.06
CA GLY A 107 -0.65 -3.51 6.87
C GLY A 107 0.23 -3.37 8.12
N GLN A 108 0.59 -4.52 8.71
CA GLN A 108 1.35 -4.54 9.97
C GLN A 108 2.76 -3.98 9.75
N GLY A 109 3.10 -2.90 10.46
CA GLY A 109 4.41 -2.25 10.32
C GLY A 109 4.69 -1.69 8.91
N CYS A 110 3.65 -1.51 8.08
CA CYS A 110 3.75 -0.97 6.73
C CYS A 110 4.65 -1.79 5.79
N GLN A 111 4.57 -3.12 5.90
CA GLN A 111 5.41 -4.06 5.13
C GLN A 111 4.75 -4.55 3.84
N GLU A 112 3.48 -4.23 3.62
CA GLU A 112 2.75 -4.62 2.40
C GLU A 112 2.68 -3.44 1.43
N GLU A 113 2.67 -3.72 0.12
CA GLU A 113 2.65 -2.70 -0.93
C GLU A 113 1.28 -2.60 -1.61
N CYS A 114 0.78 -1.38 -1.81
CA CYS A 114 -0.42 -1.13 -2.59
C CYS A 114 -0.29 -1.73 -4.00
N SER A 115 -1.38 -2.26 -4.54
CA SER A 115 -1.42 -2.66 -5.95
C SER A 115 -1.10 -1.49 -6.87
N GLN A 116 -0.25 -1.73 -7.88
CA GLN A 116 0.06 -0.76 -8.93
C GLN A 116 -1.16 -0.46 -9.83
N GLU A 117 -2.17 -1.33 -9.77
CA GLU A 117 -3.42 -1.23 -10.54
C GLU A 117 -4.51 -0.47 -9.79
N CYS A 118 -4.23 0.03 -8.57
CA CYS A 118 -5.05 1.05 -7.96
C CYS A 118 -5.01 2.33 -8.82
N VAL A 119 -6.16 3.00 -8.96
CA VAL A 119 -6.19 4.34 -9.54
C VAL A 119 -5.53 5.32 -8.58
N ALA A 120 -4.58 6.12 -9.07
CA ALA A 120 -3.91 7.13 -8.27
C ALA A 120 -4.81 8.35 -8.00
N SER A 121 -4.63 9.00 -6.84
CA SER A 121 -5.26 10.29 -6.57
C SER A 121 -4.74 11.36 -7.54
N ARG A 122 -5.57 12.37 -7.81
CA ARG A 122 -5.14 13.59 -8.51
C ARG A 122 -4.17 14.42 -7.66
N ASN A 123 -4.22 14.25 -6.34
CA ASN A 123 -3.27 14.84 -5.42
C ASN A 123 -2.08 13.90 -5.25
N PRO A 124 -0.85 14.28 -5.67
CA PRO A 124 0.31 13.40 -5.55
C PRO A 124 0.71 13.07 -4.10
N LEU A 125 0.22 13.85 -3.12
CA LEU A 125 0.45 13.62 -1.70
C LEU A 125 -0.47 12.54 -1.10
N GLU A 126 -1.55 12.15 -1.78
CA GLU A 126 -2.47 11.13 -1.31
C GLU A 126 -2.06 9.72 -1.75
N SER A 127 -2.36 8.73 -0.90
CA SER A 127 -2.17 7.30 -1.21
C SER A 127 -3.21 6.81 -2.21
N SER A 128 -2.85 5.83 -3.06
CA SER A 128 -3.79 5.15 -3.94
C SER A 128 -4.58 4.04 -3.23
N CYS A 129 -4.10 3.57 -2.08
CA CYS A 129 -4.74 2.55 -1.28
C CYS A 129 -4.79 2.89 0.22
N ASP A 130 -5.73 2.27 0.93
CA ASP A 130 -5.95 2.36 2.36
C ASP A 130 -4.74 1.81 3.12
N HIS A 131 -4.19 2.61 4.05
CA HIS A 131 -2.98 2.29 4.79
C HIS A 131 -3.16 1.12 5.77
N VAL A 132 -4.39 0.72 6.11
CA VAL A 132 -4.68 -0.38 7.02
C VAL A 132 -4.78 -1.70 6.27
N ASN A 133 -5.58 -1.75 5.20
CA ASN A 133 -5.98 -3.01 4.56
C ASN A 133 -5.63 -3.12 3.06
N GLY A 134 -5.03 -2.09 2.47
CA GLY A 134 -4.58 -2.12 1.07
C GLY A 134 -5.66 -1.91 0.03
N SER A 135 -6.92 -1.63 0.42
CA SER A 135 -8.01 -1.41 -0.51
C SER A 135 -7.78 -0.15 -1.35
N CYS A 136 -7.95 -0.23 -2.67
CA CYS A 136 -7.76 0.89 -3.57
C CYS A 136 -8.85 1.94 -3.36
N LEU A 137 -8.46 3.16 -2.96
CA LEU A 137 -9.36 4.23 -2.54
C LEU A 137 -10.17 4.81 -3.71
N TYR A 138 -9.62 4.74 -4.92
CA TYR A 138 -10.22 5.31 -6.14
C TYR A 138 -10.59 4.25 -7.18
N GLY A 139 -10.69 2.98 -6.75
CA GLY A 139 -10.99 1.84 -7.61
C GLY A 139 -9.80 1.37 -8.45
N CYS A 140 -10.11 0.54 -9.45
CA CYS A 140 -9.13 -0.17 -10.27
C CYS A 140 -8.92 0.47 -11.64
N GLN A 141 -7.70 0.34 -12.14
CA GLN A 141 -7.38 0.61 -13.54
C GLN A 141 -8.13 -0.36 -14.46
N SER A 142 -8.21 0.01 -15.75
CA SER A 142 -8.91 -0.79 -16.75
C SER A 142 -8.34 -2.21 -16.81
N GLY A 143 -9.21 -3.21 -16.79
CA GLY A 143 -8.80 -4.61 -16.84
C GLY A 143 -8.56 -5.28 -15.49
N TYR A 144 -8.77 -4.59 -14.37
CA TYR A 144 -8.64 -5.13 -13.02
C TYR A 144 -9.89 -4.86 -12.17
N ILE A 145 -10.13 -5.74 -11.19
CA ILE A 145 -11.28 -5.73 -10.26
C ILE A 145 -10.86 -6.20 -8.86
N GLY A 146 -11.81 -6.15 -7.93
CA GLY A 146 -11.60 -6.47 -6.53
C GLY A 146 -11.30 -5.22 -5.71
N VAL A 147 -11.27 -5.37 -4.38
CA VAL A 147 -11.02 -4.24 -3.46
C VAL A 147 -9.57 -3.77 -3.50
N THR A 148 -8.63 -4.66 -3.80
CA THR A 148 -7.18 -4.37 -3.92
C THR A 148 -6.70 -4.36 -5.37
N CYS A 149 -7.59 -4.51 -6.36
CA CYS A 149 -7.25 -4.48 -7.79
C CYS A 149 -6.15 -5.48 -8.21
N VAL A 150 -6.07 -6.63 -7.55
CA VAL A 150 -5.12 -7.71 -7.91
C VAL A 150 -5.69 -8.67 -8.94
N ASP A 151 -7.01 -8.76 -9.03
CA ASP A 151 -7.69 -9.68 -9.93
C ASP A 151 -7.87 -9.03 -11.31
N LYS A 152 -7.43 -9.74 -12.36
CA LYS A 152 -7.73 -9.34 -13.74
C LYS A 152 -9.20 -9.53 -14.06
N CYS A 153 -9.69 -8.86 -15.10
CA CYS A 153 -11.03 -9.15 -15.59
C CYS A 153 -11.20 -10.65 -15.89
N PRO A 154 -12.38 -11.21 -15.56
CA PRO A 154 -12.74 -12.55 -16.00
C PRO A 154 -12.61 -12.70 -17.51
N THR A 155 -12.33 -13.90 -17.97
CA THR A 155 -12.28 -14.24 -19.40
C THR A 155 -13.52 -13.71 -20.13
N GLY A 156 -13.32 -13.02 -21.26
CA GLY A 156 -14.40 -12.45 -22.05
C GLY A 156 -14.86 -11.05 -21.60
N LYS A 157 -14.28 -10.49 -20.54
CA LYS A 157 -14.56 -9.12 -20.07
C LYS A 157 -13.34 -8.23 -20.16
N PHE A 158 -13.58 -6.94 -20.36
CA PHE A 158 -12.54 -5.92 -20.36
C PHE A 158 -13.03 -4.56 -19.87
N GLY A 159 -12.12 -3.60 -19.79
CA GLY A 159 -12.45 -2.22 -19.46
C GLY A 159 -12.47 -1.94 -17.96
N VAL A 160 -12.83 -0.70 -17.60
CA VAL A 160 -12.98 -0.28 -16.19
C VAL A 160 -14.10 -1.07 -15.52
N GLY A 161 -13.76 -1.74 -14.42
CA GLY A 161 -14.68 -2.60 -13.67
C GLY A 161 -15.21 -3.79 -14.46
N CYS A 162 -14.52 -4.19 -15.55
CA CYS A 162 -14.85 -5.36 -16.36
C CYS A 162 -16.29 -5.37 -16.91
N LYS A 163 -16.84 -4.18 -17.20
CA LYS A 163 -18.22 -4.01 -17.65
C LYS A 163 -18.39 -4.29 -19.14
N GLN A 164 -17.32 -4.20 -19.93
CA GLN A 164 -17.35 -4.43 -21.37
C GLN A 164 -17.11 -5.91 -21.67
N SER A 165 -17.66 -6.40 -22.78
CA SER A 165 -17.54 -7.81 -23.18
C SER A 165 -16.78 -7.90 -24.50
N CYS A 166 -15.85 -8.85 -24.58
CA CYS A 166 -15.13 -9.16 -25.81
C CYS A 166 -16.11 -9.52 -26.93
N SER A 167 -15.71 -9.30 -28.18
CA SER A 167 -16.44 -9.84 -29.33
C SER A 167 -16.36 -11.37 -29.34
N ASP A 168 -17.49 -12.03 -29.56
CA ASP A 168 -17.55 -13.49 -29.72
C ASP A 168 -16.81 -13.97 -31.00
N ARG A 169 -16.47 -13.02 -31.90
CA ARG A 169 -15.71 -13.27 -33.13
C ARG A 169 -14.20 -13.09 -32.97
N CYS A 170 -13.70 -12.81 -31.77
CA CYS A 170 -12.28 -12.94 -31.54
C CYS A 170 -11.87 -14.42 -31.72
N ALA A 171 -10.73 -14.67 -32.34
CA ALA A 171 -10.22 -16.03 -32.46
C ALA A 171 -10.07 -16.70 -31.08
N HIS A 172 -10.41 -17.99 -31.00
CA HIS A 172 -10.39 -18.80 -29.78
C HIS A 172 -11.39 -18.35 -28.69
N SER A 173 -12.45 -17.61 -29.04
CA SER A 173 -13.49 -17.18 -28.08
C SER A 173 -14.15 -18.34 -27.33
N ASN A 174 -14.25 -19.51 -27.96
CA ASN A 174 -14.84 -20.72 -27.39
C ASN A 174 -13.90 -21.53 -26.49
N ASN A 175 -12.63 -21.13 -26.36
CA ASN A 175 -11.65 -21.86 -25.54
C ASN A 175 -11.51 -21.18 -24.16
N PRO A 176 -11.96 -21.82 -23.06
CA PRO A 176 -11.89 -21.25 -21.72
C PRO A 176 -10.47 -21.05 -21.19
N SER A 177 -9.47 -21.67 -21.83
CA SER A 177 -8.04 -21.57 -21.47
C SER A 177 -7.35 -20.36 -22.12
N THR A 178 -8.00 -19.68 -23.06
CA THR A 178 -7.45 -18.51 -23.77
C THR A 178 -8.37 -17.31 -23.60
N SER A 179 -7.80 -16.14 -23.28
CA SER A 179 -8.59 -14.91 -23.26
C SER A 179 -9.08 -14.59 -24.68
N SER A 180 -10.39 -14.47 -24.87
CA SER A 180 -10.97 -14.08 -26.17
C SER A 180 -10.47 -12.71 -26.62
N CYS A 181 -10.33 -11.76 -25.69
CA CYS A 181 -9.69 -10.47 -25.93
C CYS A 181 -8.84 -10.03 -24.74
N TYR A 182 -8.01 -8.99 -24.91
CA TYR A 182 -7.24 -8.46 -23.79
C TYR A 182 -8.11 -7.77 -22.75
N HIS A 183 -7.90 -8.12 -21.48
CA HIS A 183 -8.69 -7.61 -20.36
C HIS A 183 -8.62 -6.08 -20.18
N VAL A 184 -7.56 -5.40 -20.61
CA VAL A 184 -7.44 -3.94 -20.41
C VAL A 184 -8.23 -3.16 -21.44
N ASP A 185 -8.03 -3.46 -22.73
CA ASP A 185 -8.50 -2.62 -23.84
C ASP A 185 -9.53 -3.30 -24.75
N GLY A 186 -9.72 -4.62 -24.64
CA GLY A 186 -10.69 -5.36 -25.44
C GLY A 186 -10.18 -5.87 -26.79
N ILE A 187 -8.89 -5.70 -27.11
CA ILE A 187 -8.35 -6.05 -28.43
C ILE A 187 -8.23 -7.58 -28.58
N CYS A 188 -8.71 -8.11 -29.71
CA CYS A 188 -8.58 -9.53 -30.09
C CYS A 188 -7.16 -9.82 -30.59
N ARG A 189 -6.23 -10.16 -29.70
CA ARG A 189 -4.80 -10.32 -30.05
C ARG A 189 -4.48 -11.48 -30.98
N PHE A 190 -5.35 -12.47 -31.05
CA PHE A 190 -5.19 -13.63 -31.92
C PHE A 190 -5.91 -13.47 -33.27
N GLY A 191 -6.38 -12.25 -33.58
CA GLY A 191 -7.12 -11.97 -34.80
C GLY A 191 -8.60 -12.31 -34.68
N CYS A 192 -9.27 -12.33 -35.83
CA CYS A 192 -10.71 -12.51 -35.95
C CYS A 192 -11.06 -13.86 -36.57
N GLU A 193 -12.21 -14.41 -36.18
CA GLU A 193 -12.84 -15.50 -36.90
C GLU A 193 -13.36 -15.02 -38.27
N HIS A 194 -13.55 -15.97 -39.20
CA HIS A 194 -13.83 -15.71 -40.62
C HIS A 194 -14.91 -14.66 -40.86
N GLY A 195 -14.61 -13.70 -41.75
CA GLY A 195 -15.55 -12.64 -42.15
C GLY A 195 -15.62 -11.45 -41.20
N ALA A 196 -14.98 -11.51 -40.03
CA ALA A 196 -14.79 -10.37 -39.14
C ALA A 196 -13.41 -9.72 -39.34
N THR A 197 -13.36 -8.40 -39.19
CA THR A 197 -12.13 -7.60 -39.32
C THR A 197 -12.07 -6.52 -38.24
N GLY A 198 -10.92 -5.84 -38.14
CA GLY A 198 -10.65 -4.81 -37.15
C GLY A 198 -10.11 -5.35 -35.81
N ALA A 199 -9.61 -4.45 -34.96
CA ALA A 199 -8.95 -4.81 -33.69
C ALA A 199 -9.91 -5.46 -32.66
N PHE A 200 -11.21 -5.20 -32.78
CA PHE A 200 -12.27 -5.72 -31.91
C PHE A 200 -13.13 -6.79 -32.60
N CYS A 201 -12.83 -7.17 -33.84
CA CYS A 201 -13.62 -8.11 -34.64
C CYS A 201 -15.13 -7.77 -34.68
N SER A 202 -15.45 -6.47 -34.67
CA SER A 202 -16.81 -5.94 -34.74
C SER A 202 -17.31 -5.78 -36.18
N ASP A 203 -16.39 -5.55 -37.11
CA ASP A 203 -16.72 -5.21 -38.49
C ASP A 203 -16.91 -6.50 -39.30
N VAL A 204 -18.12 -6.73 -39.78
CA VAL A 204 -18.44 -7.89 -40.63
C VAL A 204 -18.50 -7.43 -42.06
N SER A 205 -17.60 -7.94 -42.90
CA SER A 205 -17.76 -7.80 -44.33
C SER A 205 -18.71 -8.90 -44.81
N PHE A 206 -19.93 -8.52 -45.15
CA PHE A 206 -20.79 -9.39 -45.96
C PHE A 206 -20.13 -9.51 -47.33
N ALA A 207 -19.50 -10.65 -47.61
CA ALA A 207 -19.31 -11.05 -48.99
C ALA A 207 -20.71 -11.15 -49.61
N LEU A 208 -21.07 -10.18 -50.45
CA LEU A 208 -22.25 -10.31 -51.30
C LEU A 208 -21.96 -11.50 -52.22
N TYR A 209 -22.63 -12.63 -51.94
CA TYR A 209 -22.65 -13.75 -52.87
C TYR A 209 -23.37 -13.27 -54.13
N SER A 210 -22.61 -13.06 -55.22
CA SER A 210 -23.19 -13.06 -56.55
C SER A 210 -23.22 -14.52 -57.01
N GLU A 211 -24.41 -15.13 -57.06
CA GLU A 211 -24.61 -16.35 -57.83
C GLU A 211 -24.47 -15.99 -59.31
N ASP A 212 -23.24 -15.98 -59.82
CA ASP A 212 -23.06 -16.13 -61.26
C ASP A 212 -21.83 -17.01 -61.55
N SER A 213 -22.13 -18.19 -62.12
CA SER A 213 -21.22 -18.96 -62.96
C SER A 213 -19.89 -19.44 -62.35
N GLY A 214 -19.95 -20.50 -61.53
CA GLY A 214 -19.00 -21.64 -61.65
C GLY A 214 -17.51 -21.47 -61.33
N HIS A 215 -17.08 -20.42 -60.61
CA HIS A 215 -15.72 -20.33 -60.05
C HIS A 215 -15.76 -19.91 -58.57
N ARG A 216 -15.13 -20.70 -57.69
CA ARG A 216 -14.92 -20.36 -56.28
C ARG A 216 -13.69 -19.48 -56.17
N GLU A 217 -13.87 -18.16 -56.28
CA GLU A 217 -12.83 -17.20 -55.92
C GLU A 217 -13.28 -16.36 -54.72
N HIS A 218 -12.40 -16.27 -53.71
CA HIS A 218 -12.59 -15.42 -52.54
C HIS A 218 -12.33 -13.96 -52.95
N ILE A 219 -13.39 -13.20 -53.21
CA ILE A 219 -13.26 -11.75 -53.40
C ILE A 219 -13.18 -11.10 -52.02
N CYS A 220 -11.99 -10.67 -51.62
CA CYS A 220 -11.80 -9.76 -50.49
C CYS A 220 -12.47 -8.41 -50.81
N GLY A 221 -13.69 -8.19 -50.31
CA GLY A 221 -14.39 -6.93 -50.43
C GLY A 221 -13.76 -5.85 -49.54
N CYS A 222 -13.09 -4.87 -50.16
CA CYS A 222 -12.72 -3.62 -49.49
C CYS A 222 -13.98 -2.77 -49.22
N ARG A 223 -13.95 -2.09 -48.08
CA ARG A 223 -14.93 -1.09 -47.63
C ARG A 223 -15.18 -0.04 -48.72
N LEU A 224 -16.43 0.09 -49.17
CA LEU A 224 -16.90 1.15 -50.08
C LEU A 224 -16.98 2.48 -49.32
N ASP A 225 -15.83 3.12 -49.08
CA ASP A 225 -15.79 4.52 -48.67
C ASP A 225 -15.48 5.41 -49.89
N PHE A 226 -16.38 6.36 -50.17
CA PHE A 226 -16.29 7.48 -51.12
C PHE A 226 -16.40 7.19 -52.64
N LEU A 227 -17.64 7.02 -53.12
CA LEU A 227 -18.01 7.41 -54.47
C LEU A 227 -18.01 8.96 -54.58
N HIS A 228 -16.91 9.55 -55.05
CA HIS A 228 -16.94 10.88 -55.65
C HIS A 228 -17.56 10.76 -57.05
N PRO A 229 -18.59 11.54 -57.42
CA PRO A 229 -19.10 11.55 -58.78
C PRO A 229 -18.10 12.26 -59.70
N LEU A 230 -17.53 11.53 -60.65
CA LEU A 230 -16.82 12.10 -61.79
C LEU A 230 -17.85 12.74 -62.72
N LEU A 231 -17.76 14.06 -62.91
CA LEU A 231 -18.47 14.79 -63.97
C LEU A 231 -17.94 14.37 -65.35
N PRO A 232 -18.81 14.23 -66.37
CA PRO A 232 -18.36 13.94 -67.73
C PRO A 232 -17.77 15.20 -68.38
N VAL A 233 -16.60 15.04 -68.99
CA VAL A 233 -16.02 16.00 -69.92
C VAL A 233 -16.80 15.90 -71.23
N HIS A 234 -17.36 17.02 -71.70
CA HIS A 234 -17.78 17.19 -73.08
C HIS A 234 -17.46 18.58 -73.58
#